data_AF-A0A8K0GS31-F1
#
_entry.id   AF-A0A8K0GS31-F1
#
_cell.length_a   1.000
_cell.length_b   1.000
_cell.length_c   1.000
_cell.angle_alpha   90.00
_cell.angle_beta   90.00
_cell.angle_gamma   90.00
#
_symmetry.space_group_name_H-M   'P 1'
#
loop_
_entity.id
_entity.type
_entity.pdbx_description
1 polymer ?
#
loop_
_entity_poly.entity_id
_entity_poly.type
_entity_poly.pdbx_seq_one_letter_code
_entity_poly.pdbx_strand_id
1 'polypeptide(L)'
;MMRHKEEKEAKKEVFRKYLESGGVLDALTKVLVALYEQNDKPSSALEFIQQKLGGPSASEYENLQAEMSDLQIKYNQLLAAHQEICKELEEVKHSQDIVQSSSKETIDGEAPK
;
A
#
# COMPACT_ATOMS: atom_id res chain seq x y z
N MET A 1 46.81 0.80 -22.92
CA MET A 1 46.17 1.94 -22.23
C MET A 1 45.13 2.67 -23.09
N MET A 2 45.36 2.95 -24.38
CA MET A 2 44.40 3.67 -25.24
C MET A 2 43.03 2.96 -25.39
N ARG A 3 43.01 1.65 -25.68
CA ARG A 3 41.75 0.88 -25.84
C ARG A 3 40.81 0.92 -24.62
N HIS A 4 41.35 0.87 -23.40
CA HIS A 4 40.53 0.97 -22.18
C HIS A 4 39.95 2.37 -21.96
N LYS A 5 40.59 3.42 -22.49
CA LYS A 5 40.05 4.78 -22.43
C LYS A 5 38.89 4.93 -23.41
N GLU A 6 39.05 4.41 -24.63
CA GLU A 6 38.01 4.39 -25.67
C GLU A 6 36.76 3.60 -25.21
N GLU A 7 36.94 2.44 -24.60
CA GLU A 7 35.84 1.65 -24.02
C GLU A 7 35.09 2.40 -22.91
N LYS A 8 35.79 3.16 -22.06
CA LYS A 8 35.15 3.97 -21.01
C LYS A 8 34.34 5.12 -21.60
N GLU A 9 34.87 5.82 -22.60
CA GLU A 9 34.16 6.92 -23.25
C GLU A 9 32.96 6.40 -24.05
N ALA A 10 33.05 5.24 -24.71
CA ALA A 10 31.92 4.60 -25.37
C ALA A 10 30.78 4.27 -24.38
N LYS A 11 31.10 3.74 -23.20
CA LYS A 11 30.09 3.48 -22.15
C LYS A 11 29.41 4.75 -21.65
N LYS A 12 30.16 5.83 -21.45
CA LYS A 12 29.60 7.13 -21.07
C LYS A 12 28.67 7.68 -22.16
N GLU A 13 29.07 7.55 -23.42
CA GLU A 13 28.27 8.00 -24.55
C GLU A 13 26.94 7.24 -24.66
N VAL A 14 26.97 5.92 -24.49
CA VAL A 14 25.75 5.11 -24.45
C VAL A 14 24.84 5.53 -23.31
N PHE A 15 25.40 5.81 -22.12
CA PHE A 15 24.61 6.29 -20.98
C PHE A 15 23.99 7.66 -21.23
N ARG A 16 24.74 8.61 -21.83
CA ARG A 16 24.19 9.92 -22.23
C ARG A 16 23.02 9.77 -23.19
N LYS A 17 23.19 8.98 -24.25
CA LYS A 17 22.11 8.70 -25.22
C LYS A 17 20.89 8.07 -24.58
N TYR A 18 21.08 7.19 -23.60
CA TYR A 18 19.97 6.59 -22.84
C TYR A 18 19.19 7.64 -22.03
N LEU A 19 19.90 8.56 -21.35
CA LEU A 19 19.24 9.65 -20.61
C LEU A 19 18.53 10.64 -21.55
N GLU A 20 19.13 10.93 -22.71
CA GLU A 20 18.54 11.77 -23.75
C GLU A 20 17.29 11.13 -24.35
N SER A 21 17.37 9.86 -24.79
CA SER A 21 16.25 9.16 -25.41
C SER A 21 15.12 8.86 -24.42
N GLY A 22 15.45 8.64 -23.15
CA GLY A 22 14.49 8.50 -22.06
C GLY A 22 13.87 9.82 -21.60
N GLY A 23 14.25 10.96 -22.18
CA GLY A 23 13.70 12.28 -21.82
C GLY A 23 14.13 12.80 -20.44
N VAL A 24 15.08 12.14 -19.77
CA VAL A 24 15.52 12.51 -18.42
C VAL A 24 16.14 13.90 -18.42
N LEU A 25 16.98 14.21 -19.41
CA LEU A 25 17.63 15.52 -19.51
C LEU A 25 16.61 16.65 -19.75
N ASP A 26 15.60 16.41 -20.59
CA ASP A 26 14.54 17.37 -20.85
C ASP A 26 13.69 17.62 -19.60
N ALA A 27 13.29 16.57 -18.89
CA ALA A 27 12.56 16.67 -17.63
C ALA A 27 13.35 17.46 -16.57
N LEU A 28 14.62 17.11 -16.34
CA LEU A 28 15.48 17.82 -15.39
C LEU A 28 15.65 19.30 -15.78
N THR A 29 15.85 19.58 -17.08
CA THR A 29 15.98 20.95 -17.57
C THR A 29 14.72 21.77 -17.30
N LYS A 30 13.54 21.22 -17.61
CA LYS A 30 12.24 21.87 -17.36
C LYS A 30 12.03 22.18 -15.88
N VAL A 31 12.39 21.27 -14.98
CA VAL A 31 12.28 21.50 -13.54
C VAL A 31 13.23 22.61 -13.06
N LEU A 32 14.48 22.62 -13.56
CA LEU A 32 15.44 23.67 -13.23
C LEU A 32 15.03 25.04 -13.77
N VAL A 33 14.48 25.08 -14.98
CA VAL A 33 13.89 26.31 -15.56
C VAL A 33 12.73 26.79 -14.70
N ALA A 34 11.80 25.91 -14.34
CA ALA A 34 10.68 26.26 -13.47
C ALA A 34 11.13 26.81 -12.11
N LEU A 35 12.21 26.25 -11.53
CA LEU A 35 12.81 26.76 -10.30
C LEU A 35 13.48 28.13 -10.50
N TYR A 36 14.13 28.33 -11.64
CA TYR A 36 14.75 29.61 -12.00
C TYR A 36 13.70 30.71 -12.20
N GLU A 37 12.58 30.40 -12.81
CA GLU A 37 11.47 31.33 -13.09
C GLU A 37 10.60 31.66 -11.86
N GLN A 38 10.75 30.93 -10.74
CA GLN A 38 10.07 31.31 -9.48
C GLN A 38 10.51 32.71 -9.05
N ASN A 39 9.53 33.62 -8.95
CA ASN A 39 9.71 34.99 -8.44
C ASN A 39 10.16 34.98 -6.98
N ASP A 40 9.50 34.18 -6.14
CA ASP A 40 9.93 33.88 -4.77
C ASP A 40 10.59 32.51 -4.72
N LYS A 41 11.88 32.46 -4.38
CA LYS A 41 12.58 31.18 -4.30
C LYS A 41 11.98 30.34 -3.17
N PRO A 42 11.69 29.05 -3.42
CA PRO A 42 11.18 28.17 -2.38
C PRO A 42 12.22 28.05 -1.27
N SER A 43 11.75 27.90 -0.04
CA SER A 43 12.59 27.69 1.15
C SER A 43 13.49 26.45 1.00
N SER A 44 13.02 25.43 0.28
CA SER A 44 13.78 24.24 -0.08
C SER A 44 13.75 24.01 -1.60
N ALA A 45 14.87 24.25 -2.27
CA ALA A 45 15.03 23.95 -3.69
C ALA A 45 14.91 22.44 -3.97
N LEU A 46 15.37 21.60 -3.03
CA LEU A 46 15.35 20.16 -3.17
C LEU A 46 13.93 19.61 -3.14
N GLU A 47 13.09 20.07 -2.20
CA GLU A 47 11.68 19.66 -2.13
C GLU A 47 10.91 20.10 -3.37
N PHE A 48 11.15 21.32 -3.86
CA PHE A 48 10.55 21.80 -5.11
C PHE A 48 10.88 20.87 -6.29
N ILE A 49 12.14 20.47 -6.43
CA ILE A 49 12.57 19.55 -7.50
C ILE A 49 11.91 18.18 -7.33
N GLN A 50 11.89 17.63 -6.11
CA GLN A 50 11.26 16.33 -5.82
C GLN A 50 9.77 16.35 -6.19
N GLN A 51 9.02 17.37 -5.76
CA GLN A 51 7.62 17.51 -6.10
C GLN A 51 7.38 17.68 -7.61
N LYS A 52 8.19 18.49 -8.30
CA LYS A 52 8.06 18.68 -9.75
C LYS A 52 8.40 17.44 -10.58
N LEU A 53 9.22 16.54 -10.06
CA LEU A 53 9.51 15.24 -10.66
C LEU A 53 8.49 14.15 -10.27
N GLY A 54 7.46 14.49 -9.49
CA GLY A 54 6.40 13.56 -9.08
C GLY A 54 6.74 12.72 -7.85
N GLY A 55 7.79 13.08 -7.10
CA GLY A 55 8.06 12.48 -5.79
C GLY A 55 7.10 13.02 -4.73
N PRO A 56 6.63 12.19 -3.78
CA PRO A 56 5.85 12.67 -2.65
C PRO A 56 6.71 13.61 -1.80
N SER A 57 6.10 14.67 -1.29
CA SER A 57 6.69 15.48 -0.23
C SER A 57 6.85 14.67 1.05
N ALA A 58 7.72 15.14 1.96
CA ALA A 58 7.90 14.51 3.27
C ALA A 58 6.57 14.38 4.03
N SER A 59 5.74 15.45 4.02
CA SER A 59 4.42 15.43 4.65
C SER A 59 3.46 14.42 4.01
N GLU A 60 3.41 14.33 2.67
CA GLU A 60 2.58 13.34 1.99
C GLU A 60 3.02 11.90 2.31
N TYR A 61 4.33 11.68 2.41
CA TYR A 61 4.88 10.38 2.80
C TYR A 61 4.52 10.01 4.24
N GLU A 62 4.66 10.95 5.18
CA GLU A 62 4.27 10.77 6.59
C GLU A 62 2.76 10.51 6.73
N ASN A 63 1.93 11.26 6.03
CA ASN A 63 0.47 11.05 6.01
C ASN A 63 0.11 9.67 5.48
N LEU A 64 0.73 9.24 4.36
CA LEU A 64 0.50 7.93 3.79
C LEU A 64 0.92 6.80 4.75
N GLN A 65 2.01 7.00 5.49
CA GLN A 65 2.47 6.04 6.49
C GLN A 65 1.50 5.95 7.69
N ALA A 66 0.95 7.08 8.13
CA ALA A 66 -0.08 7.12 9.17
C ALA A 66 -1.36 6.41 8.72
N GLU A 67 -1.86 6.69 7.51
CA GLU A 67 -3.04 6.04 6.93
C GLU A 67 -2.85 4.53 6.82
N MET A 68 -1.66 4.07 6.42
CA MET A 68 -1.33 2.64 6.34
C MET A 68 -1.39 1.99 7.73
N SER A 69 -0.85 2.65 8.76
CA SER A 69 -0.91 2.18 10.14
C SER A 69 -2.35 2.09 10.66
N ASP A 70 -3.15 3.13 10.44
CA ASP A 70 -4.56 3.17 10.84
C ASP A 70 -5.38 2.08 10.16
N LEU A 71 -5.13 1.85 8.86
CA LEU A 71 -5.83 0.83 8.10
C LEU A 71 -5.45 -0.58 8.58
N GLN A 72 -4.18 -0.80 8.94
CA GLN A 72 -3.72 -2.06 9.53
C GLN A 72 -4.39 -2.32 10.89
N ILE A 73 -4.55 -1.30 11.72
CA ILE A 73 -5.26 -1.40 13.01
C ILE A 73 -6.73 -1.79 12.77
N LYS A 74 -7.43 -1.08 11.88
CA LYS A 74 -8.83 -1.36 11.54
C LYS A 74 -9.01 -2.77 10.98
N TYR A 75 -8.10 -3.20 10.10
CA TYR A 75 -8.13 -4.55 9.55
C TYR A 75 -8.01 -5.61 10.64
N ASN A 76 -7.06 -5.45 11.57
CA ASN A 76 -6.85 -6.40 12.66
C ASN A 76 -8.05 -6.44 13.61
N GLN A 77 -8.65 -5.29 13.93
CA GLN A 77 -9.86 -5.21 14.75
C GLN A 77 -11.04 -5.92 14.09
N LEU A 78 -11.25 -5.67 12.79
CA LEU A 78 -12.32 -6.29 12.03
C LEU A 78 -12.12 -7.81 11.93
N LEU A 79 -10.87 -8.25 11.72
CA LEU A 79 -10.51 -9.67 11.68
C LEU A 79 -10.79 -10.35 13.03
N ALA A 80 -10.44 -9.72 14.14
CA ALA A 80 -10.72 -10.23 15.49
C ALA A 80 -12.22 -10.34 15.74
N ALA A 81 -13.00 -9.29 15.44
CA ALA A 81 -14.44 -9.30 15.60
C ALA A 81 -15.12 -10.38 14.72
N HIS A 82 -14.64 -10.55 13.49
CA HIS A 82 -15.13 -11.60 12.60
C HIS A 82 -14.85 -13.00 13.18
N GLN A 83 -13.66 -13.24 13.72
CA GLN A 83 -13.30 -14.52 14.36
C GLN A 83 -14.19 -14.81 15.57
N GLU A 84 -14.44 -13.81 16.41
CA GLU A 84 -15.30 -13.94 17.59
C GLU A 84 -16.74 -14.27 17.20
N ILE A 85 -17.32 -13.51 16.26
CA ILE A 85 -18.68 -13.74 15.75
C ILE A 85 -18.80 -15.14 15.13
N CYS A 86 -17.83 -15.59 14.32
CA CYS A 86 -17.87 -16.94 13.75
C CYS A 86 -17.89 -18.02 14.83
N LYS A 87 -17.09 -17.86 15.88
CA LYS A 87 -17.04 -18.79 17.01
C LYS A 87 -18.38 -18.83 17.76
N GLU A 88 -18.95 -17.67 18.08
CA GLU A 88 -20.27 -17.59 18.73
C GLU A 88 -21.37 -18.25 17.87
N LEU A 89 -21.32 -18.05 16.56
CA LEU A 89 -22.30 -18.62 15.62
C LEU A 89 -22.20 -20.16 15.57
N GLU A 90 -20.98 -20.71 15.64
CA GLU A 90 -20.77 -22.15 15.76
C GLU A 90 -21.30 -22.70 17.09
N GLU A 91 -21.05 -22.02 18.20
CA GLU A 91 -21.53 -22.42 19.53
C GLU A 91 -23.07 -22.40 19.63
N VAL A 92 -23.71 -21.38 19.05
CA VAL A 92 -25.18 -21.28 18.98
C VAL A 92 -25.75 -22.40 18.10
N LYS A 93 -25.15 -22.67 16.94
CA LYS A 93 -25.58 -23.79 16.08
C LYS A 93 -25.50 -25.14 16.80
N HIS A 94 -24.39 -25.43 17.47
CA HIS A 94 -24.23 -26.68 18.23
C HIS A 94 -25.27 -26.79 19.35
N SER A 95 -25.55 -25.69 20.04
CA SER A 95 -26.57 -25.67 21.10
C SER A 95 -27.99 -25.87 20.54
N GLN A 96 -28.26 -25.35 19.34
CA GLN A 96 -29.56 -25.46 18.68
C GLN A 96 -29.81 -26.89 18.13
N ASP A 97 -28.77 -27.55 17.60
CA ASP A 97 -28.82 -28.95 17.18
C ASP A 97 -29.01 -29.92 18.37
N ILE A 98 -28.44 -29.60 19.54
CA ILE A 98 -28.65 -30.38 20.78
C ILE A 98 -30.09 -30.22 21.31
N VAL A 99 -30.66 -29.00 21.27
CA VAL A 99 -32.05 -28.76 21.72
C VAL A 99 -33.09 -29.35 20.76
N GLN A 100 -32.82 -29.35 19.44
CA GLN A 100 -33.69 -30.02 18.46
C GLN A 100 -33.64 -31.55 18.54
N SER A 101 -32.51 -32.16 18.92
CA SER A 101 -32.44 -33.61 19.13
C SER A 101 -33.15 -34.04 20.43
N SER A 102 -33.04 -33.26 21.51
CA SER A 102 -33.71 -33.55 22.79
C SER A 102 -35.23 -33.33 22.79
N SER A 103 -35.80 -32.55 21.86
CA SER A 103 -37.25 -32.28 21.80
C SER A 103 -38.05 -33.30 20.99
N LYS A 104 -37.41 -34.34 20.41
CA LYS A 104 -38.09 -35.43 19.69
C LYS A 104 -38.34 -36.69 20.52
N GLU A 105 -37.91 -36.74 21.77
CA GLU A 105 -37.95 -37.95 22.61
C GLU A 105 -38.93 -37.83 23.79
N THR A 106 -40.11 -37.23 23.62
CA THR A 106 -41.19 -37.29 24.64
C THR A 106 -42.61 -37.31 24.09
N ILE A 107 -42.90 -37.98 22.96
CA ILE A 107 -44.29 -38.31 22.62
C ILE A 107 -44.32 -39.62 21.79
N ASP A 108 -44.20 -40.77 22.44
CA ASP A 108 -45.10 -41.91 22.24
C ASP A 108 -44.68 -43.05 23.18
N GLY A 109 -45.32 -43.15 24.32
CA GLY A 109 -45.09 -44.23 25.26
C GLY A 109 -46.24 -44.34 26.25
N GLU A 110 -46.92 -45.48 26.21
CA GLU A 110 -47.86 -46.00 27.23
C GLU A 110 -49.32 -45.52 27.06
N ALA A 111 -50.37 -46.36 26.95
CA ALA A 111 -50.52 -47.79 27.22
C ALA A 111 -51.86 -48.34 26.66
N PRO A 112 -52.07 -49.66 26.71
CA PRO A 112 -53.09 -50.41 25.97
C PRO A 112 -54.38 -50.72 26.76
N LYS A 113 -55.49 -50.87 26.06
CA LYS A 113 -56.54 -51.89 26.29
C LYS A 113 -57.55 -51.93 25.15
#